data_AF-A0A7M3SAK0-F1
#
_entry.id   AF-A0A7M3SAK0-F1
#
_cell.length_a   1.000
_cell.length_b   1.000
_cell.length_c   1.000
_cell.angle_alpha   90.00
_cell.angle_beta   90.00
_cell.angle_gamma   90.00
#
_symmetry.space_group_name_H-M   'P 1'
#
loop_
_entity.id
_entity.type
_entity.pdbx_description
1 polymer ?
#
loop_
_entity_poly.entity_id
_entity_poly.type
_entity_poly.pdbx_seq_one_letter_code
_entity_poly.pdbx_strand_id
1 'polypeptide(L)'
;MNKDKLNAYINQRKYEIHTGINAAVGSKYEIERRLMANRLDELLELEKFIQSEPEETCITLPCKVGDTVYIIEQCCNIEGKLDGTLWDGGGGYGTATGYYCPYEDRCPHDTDDCDMSKQDKAVFEDEAKQIIIDENYITIIFENCNGKYASDFGKTVFLSREEAQEAIEKAGE
;
A
#
# COMPACT_ATOMS: atom_id res chain seq x y z
N MET A 1 13.49 1.85 1.83
CA MET A 1 14.96 2.07 1.73
C MET A 1 15.41 2.69 3.05
N ASN A 2 16.43 2.14 3.73
CA ASN A 2 16.88 2.65 5.03
C ASN A 2 17.51 4.06 4.88
N LYS A 3 17.28 4.94 5.86
CA LYS A 3 17.81 6.31 5.97
C LYS A 3 19.31 6.37 5.69
N ASP A 4 20.07 5.39 6.15
CA ASP A 4 21.52 5.29 5.92
C ASP A 4 21.89 5.10 4.43
N LYS A 5 21.14 4.25 3.72
CA LYS A 5 21.36 4.01 2.29
C LYS A 5 21.01 5.24 1.45
N LEU A 6 19.94 5.95 1.85
CA LEU A 6 19.52 7.18 1.18
C LEU A 6 20.52 8.33 1.43
N ASN A 7 21.03 8.46 2.66
CA ASN A 7 22.08 9.43 3.00
C ASN A 7 23.37 9.17 2.20
N ALA A 8 23.79 7.90 2.07
CA ALA A 8 24.96 7.54 1.27
C ALA A 8 24.79 7.94 -0.22
N TYR A 9 23.60 7.70 -0.78
CA TYR A 9 23.27 8.10 -2.16
C TYR A 9 23.31 9.63 -2.35
N ILE A 10 22.71 10.39 -1.44
CA ILE A 10 22.70 11.85 -1.50
C ILE A 10 24.13 12.42 -1.43
N ASN A 11 24.94 11.91 -0.50
CA ASN A 11 26.33 12.34 -0.37
C ASN A 11 27.16 12.06 -1.62
N GLN A 12 26.99 10.89 -2.23
CA GLN A 12 27.65 10.55 -3.49
C GLN A 12 27.24 11.52 -4.62
N ARG A 13 25.93 11.78 -4.78
CA ARG A 13 25.43 12.68 -5.82
C ARG A 13 25.90 14.11 -5.65
N LYS A 14 25.93 14.62 -4.42
CA LYS A 14 26.47 15.95 -4.12
C LYS A 14 27.94 16.08 -4.54
N TYR A 15 28.75 15.06 -4.25
CA TYR A 15 30.16 15.04 -4.65
C TYR A 15 30.33 15.08 -6.17
N GLU A 16 29.58 14.25 -6.90
CA GLU A 16 29.60 14.23 -8.37
C GLU A 16 29.22 15.60 -8.98
N ILE A 17 28.15 16.22 -8.47
CA ILE A 17 27.67 17.52 -8.94
C ILE A 17 28.69 18.62 -8.64
N HIS A 18 29.25 18.65 -7.43
CA HIS A 18 30.23 19.65 -7.04
C HIS A 18 31.51 19.54 -7.89
N THR A 19 31.95 18.32 -8.17
CA THR A 19 33.10 18.06 -9.04
C THR A 19 32.80 18.50 -10.49
N GLY A 20 31.60 18.25 -10.99
CA GLY A 20 31.14 18.69 -12.31
C GLY A 20 31.09 20.22 -12.47
N ILE A 21 30.56 20.93 -11.47
CA ILE A 21 30.50 22.41 -11.46
C ILE A 21 31.92 23.00 -11.49
N ASN A 22 32.82 22.44 -10.69
CA ASN A 22 34.21 22.88 -10.61
C ASN A 22 34.99 22.60 -11.91
N ALA A 23 34.69 21.52 -12.62
CA ALA A 23 35.28 21.20 -13.91
C ALA A 23 34.74 22.06 -15.08
N ALA A 24 33.48 22.49 -15.00
CA ALA A 24 32.80 23.25 -16.04
C ALA A 24 33.16 24.75 -16.04
N VAL A 25 34.43 25.12 -16.29
CA VAL A 25 34.91 26.52 -16.20
C VAL A 25 34.79 27.25 -17.55
N GLY A 26 34.22 28.46 -17.54
CA GLY A 26 34.11 29.35 -18.70
C GLY A 26 32.66 29.62 -19.15
N SER A 27 32.43 30.72 -19.88
CA SER A 27 31.09 31.19 -20.27
C SER A 27 30.29 30.20 -21.12
N LYS A 28 30.96 29.29 -21.83
CA LYS A 28 30.32 28.24 -22.64
C LYS A 28 29.54 27.21 -21.83
N TYR A 29 29.87 27.05 -20.54
CA TYR A 29 29.29 26.02 -19.66
C TYR A 29 28.30 26.59 -18.64
N GLU A 30 27.88 27.83 -18.80
CA GLU A 30 27.00 28.54 -17.84
C GLU A 30 25.63 27.86 -17.68
N ILE A 31 25.06 27.35 -18.77
CA ILE A 31 23.79 26.60 -18.74
C ILE A 31 23.94 25.28 -17.96
N GLU A 32 25.02 24.54 -18.20
CA GLU A 32 25.30 23.27 -17.51
C GLU A 32 25.55 23.49 -16.01
N ARG A 33 26.28 24.55 -15.65
CA ARG A 33 26.45 24.95 -14.24
C ARG A 33 25.14 25.25 -13.55
N ARG A 34 24.24 25.97 -14.23
CA ARG A 34 22.93 26.34 -13.68
C ARG A 34 22.02 25.11 -13.48
N LEU A 35 22.02 24.18 -14.44
CA LEU A 35 21.35 22.88 -14.32
C LEU A 35 21.91 22.02 -13.18
N MET A 36 23.23 22.01 -13.01
CA MET A 36 23.88 21.29 -11.90
C MET A 36 23.59 21.94 -10.54
N ALA A 37 23.55 23.27 -10.45
CA ALA A 37 23.18 24.00 -9.24
C ALA A 37 21.73 23.71 -8.83
N ASN A 38 20.77 23.75 -9.77
CA ASN A 38 19.38 23.40 -9.46
C ASN A 38 19.24 21.97 -8.91
N ARG A 39 19.96 20.99 -9.49
CA ARG A 39 19.99 19.61 -8.96
C ARG A 39 20.63 19.50 -7.57
N LEU A 40 21.59 20.39 -7.25
CA LEU A 40 22.18 20.45 -5.92
C LEU A 40 21.17 21.00 -4.90
N ASP A 41 20.42 22.03 -5.28
CA ASP A 41 19.37 22.61 -4.44
C ASP A 41 18.27 21.59 -4.13
N GLU A 42 17.81 20.84 -5.14
CA GLU A 42 16.86 19.71 -4.96
C GLU A 42 17.38 18.66 -3.96
N LEU A 43 18.65 18.27 -4.08
CA LEU A 43 19.27 17.30 -3.16
C LEU A 43 19.43 17.84 -1.74
N LEU A 44 19.65 19.14 -1.57
CA LEU A 44 19.72 19.79 -0.27
C LEU A 44 18.34 19.88 0.39
N GLU A 45 17.27 20.11 -0.37
CA GLU A 45 15.89 20.04 0.15
C GLU A 45 15.52 18.61 0.58
N LEU A 46 15.84 17.61 -0.24
CA LEU A 46 15.67 16.19 0.10
C LEU A 46 16.42 15.83 1.40
N GLU A 47 17.66 16.28 1.56
CA GLU A 47 18.43 16.04 2.78
C GLU A 47 17.77 16.68 4.01
N LYS A 48 17.27 17.91 3.89
CA LYS A 48 16.54 18.56 4.99
C LYS A 48 15.30 17.75 5.39
N PHE A 49 14.55 17.23 4.43
CA PHE A 49 13.38 16.39 4.67
C PHE A 49 13.72 15.04 5.32
N ILE A 50 14.89 14.47 5.00
CA ILE A 50 15.36 13.24 5.64
C ILE A 50 15.88 13.51 7.04
N GLN A 51 16.52 14.66 7.26
CA GLN A 51 17.08 15.05 8.55
C GLN A 51 16.02 15.53 9.55
N SER A 52 14.89 16.07 9.10
CA SER A 52 13.76 16.38 9.98
C SER A 52 13.25 15.12 10.67
N GLU A 53 12.82 15.27 11.93
CA GLU A 53 12.20 14.17 12.66
C GLU A 53 10.89 13.77 11.95
N PRO A 54 10.67 12.47 11.72
CA PRO A 54 9.49 11.99 11.00
C PRO A 54 8.18 12.39 11.69
N GLU A 55 8.21 12.60 13.00
CA GLU A 55 7.03 12.82 13.84
C GLU A 55 6.31 14.16 13.59
N GLU A 56 7.00 15.20 13.08
CA GLU A 56 6.37 16.51 12.84
C GLU A 56 5.93 16.75 11.39
N THR A 57 6.38 15.95 10.43
CA THR A 57 6.14 16.22 8.99
C THR A 57 5.79 15.00 8.15
N CYS A 58 5.94 13.77 8.67
CA CYS A 58 5.77 12.55 7.91
C CYS A 58 4.73 11.63 8.57
N ILE A 59 3.60 11.41 7.89
CA ILE A 59 2.60 10.45 8.36
C ILE A 59 3.14 9.03 8.12
N THR A 60 3.18 8.22 9.18
CA THR A 60 3.54 6.81 9.07
C THR A 60 2.30 6.02 8.69
N LEU A 61 2.32 5.39 7.51
CA LEU A 61 1.24 4.51 7.07
C LEU A 61 1.31 3.17 7.85
N PRO A 62 0.15 2.57 8.18
CA PRO A 62 0.12 1.34 8.97
C PRO A 62 0.56 0.09 8.18
N CYS A 63 0.53 0.17 6.84
CA CYS A 63 1.03 -0.87 5.94
C CYS A 63 1.50 -0.25 4.61
N LYS A 64 2.13 -1.04 3.74
CA LYS A 64 2.44 -0.67 2.34
C LYS A 64 1.56 -1.44 1.36
N VAL A 65 1.45 -0.93 0.13
CA VAL A 65 0.86 -1.67 -0.97
C VAL A 65 1.66 -2.95 -1.22
N GLY A 66 0.94 -4.07 -1.37
CA GLY A 66 1.47 -5.41 -1.50
C GLY A 66 1.72 -6.13 -0.16
N ASP A 67 1.42 -5.51 0.99
CA ASP A 67 1.45 -6.23 2.26
C ASP A 67 0.27 -7.21 2.35
N THR A 68 0.56 -8.40 2.91
CA THR A 68 -0.46 -9.31 3.42
C THR A 68 -1.02 -8.76 4.72
N VAL A 69 -2.34 -8.70 4.81
CA VAL A 69 -3.08 -8.21 5.98
C VAL A 69 -4.15 -9.22 6.38
N TYR A 70 -4.58 -9.15 7.63
CA TYR A 70 -5.61 -10.01 8.20
C TYR A 70 -6.78 -9.14 8.65
N ILE A 71 -7.95 -9.37 8.06
CA ILE A 71 -9.12 -8.50 8.20
C ILE A 71 -10.24 -9.28 8.87
N ILE A 72 -10.77 -8.74 9.98
CA ILE A 72 -11.98 -9.22 10.62
C ILE A 72 -13.18 -8.66 9.86
N GLU A 73 -13.91 -9.54 9.18
CA GLU A 73 -15.06 -9.17 8.35
C GLU A 73 -16.16 -10.23 8.41
N GLN A 74 -17.38 -9.86 8.02
CA GLN A 74 -18.48 -10.80 7.80
C GLN A 74 -18.42 -11.40 6.40
N CYS A 75 -18.73 -12.69 6.26
CA CYS A 75 -18.69 -13.37 4.97
C CYS A 75 -19.59 -12.71 3.90
N CYS A 76 -20.74 -12.13 4.29
CA CYS A 76 -21.64 -11.43 3.37
C CYS A 76 -21.07 -10.13 2.77
N ASN A 77 -20.03 -9.56 3.39
CA ASN A 77 -19.40 -8.32 2.94
C ASN A 77 -18.28 -8.57 1.91
N ILE A 78 -18.02 -9.84 1.58
CA ILE A 78 -17.04 -10.23 0.57
C ILE A 78 -17.73 -10.32 -0.78
N GLU A 79 -17.27 -9.51 -1.73
CA GLU A 79 -17.80 -9.52 -3.08
C GLU A 79 -17.33 -10.76 -3.84
N GLY A 80 -18.27 -11.43 -4.52
CA GLY A 80 -17.95 -12.52 -5.43
C GLY A 80 -17.13 -12.00 -6.62
N LYS A 81 -16.15 -12.79 -7.05
CA LYS A 81 -15.36 -12.51 -8.25
C LYS A 81 -15.99 -13.18 -9.46
N LEU A 82 -15.97 -12.49 -10.59
CA LEU A 82 -16.48 -13.04 -11.84
C LEU A 82 -15.55 -14.15 -12.34
N ASP A 83 -16.11 -15.30 -12.71
CA ASP A 83 -15.39 -16.48 -13.19
C ASP A 83 -14.99 -16.42 -14.68
N GLY A 84 -14.58 -15.24 -15.16
CA GLY A 84 -14.26 -15.02 -16.56
C GLY A 84 -14.42 -13.56 -16.97
N THR A 85 -14.78 -13.32 -18.23
CA THR A 85 -15.11 -11.98 -18.72
C THR A 85 -16.59 -11.88 -19.07
N LEU A 86 -17.22 -10.72 -18.82
CA LEU A 86 -18.59 -10.45 -19.28
C LEU A 86 -18.67 -10.33 -20.81
N TRP A 87 -17.61 -9.80 -21.42
CA TRP A 87 -17.52 -9.55 -22.85
C TRP A 87 -16.24 -10.16 -23.42
N ASP A 88 -16.31 -10.63 -24.66
CA ASP A 88 -15.13 -10.97 -25.43
C ASP A 88 -14.51 -9.72 -26.11
N GLY A 89 -13.34 -9.87 -26.73
CA GLY A 89 -12.65 -8.76 -27.41
C GLY A 89 -13.39 -8.21 -28.65
N GLY A 90 -14.46 -8.87 -29.10
CA GLY A 90 -15.31 -8.44 -30.21
C GLY A 90 -16.63 -7.79 -29.77
N GLY A 91 -16.89 -7.67 -28.46
CA GLY A 91 -18.13 -7.16 -27.91
C GLY A 91 -19.28 -8.19 -27.86
N GLY A 92 -18.99 -9.47 -28.11
CA GLY A 92 -19.89 -10.58 -27.84
C GLY A 92 -19.86 -11.01 -26.38
N TYR A 93 -20.75 -11.94 -25.99
CA TYR A 93 -20.77 -12.50 -24.64
C TYR A 93 -19.43 -13.18 -24.31
N GLY A 94 -18.86 -12.86 -23.14
CA GLY A 94 -17.63 -13.46 -22.66
C GLY A 94 -17.84 -14.85 -22.04
N THR A 95 -16.85 -15.30 -21.25
CA THR A 95 -16.81 -16.67 -20.70
C THR A 95 -17.40 -16.82 -19.30
N ALA A 96 -17.86 -15.74 -18.68
CA ALA A 96 -18.36 -15.79 -17.31
C ALA A 96 -19.62 -16.67 -17.20
N THR A 97 -19.63 -17.58 -16.24
CA THR A 97 -20.77 -18.46 -15.91
C THR A 97 -21.38 -18.16 -14.55
N GLY A 98 -20.72 -17.34 -13.73
CA GLY A 98 -21.21 -16.93 -12.43
C GLY A 98 -20.21 -16.09 -11.63
N TYR A 99 -20.42 -16.09 -10.31
CA TYR A 99 -19.51 -15.49 -9.34
C TYR A 99 -19.02 -16.58 -8.39
N TYR A 100 -17.74 -16.52 -8.02
CA TYR A 100 -17.14 -17.41 -7.02
C TYR A 100 -16.65 -16.61 -5.81
N CYS A 101 -16.52 -17.28 -4.67
CA CYS A 101 -15.93 -16.68 -3.49
C CYS A 101 -14.40 -16.62 -3.66
N PRO A 102 -13.74 -15.45 -3.52
CA PRO A 102 -12.28 -15.37 -3.63
C PRO A 102 -11.53 -16.18 -2.57
N TYR A 103 -12.24 -16.62 -1.52
CA TYR A 103 -11.71 -17.42 -0.42
C TYR A 103 -12.16 -18.88 -0.46
N GLU A 104 -12.76 -19.38 -1.55
CA GLU A 104 -13.28 -20.77 -1.60
C GLU A 104 -12.22 -21.82 -1.19
N ASP A 105 -10.99 -21.69 -1.68
CA ASP A 105 -9.88 -22.61 -1.33
C ASP A 105 -9.28 -22.37 0.06
N ARG A 106 -9.60 -21.25 0.70
CA ARG A 106 -9.02 -20.80 1.97
C ARG A 106 -10.08 -20.28 2.93
N CYS A 107 -11.28 -20.85 2.86
CA CYS A 107 -12.43 -20.36 3.61
C CYS A 107 -12.11 -20.48 5.10
N PRO A 108 -12.26 -19.41 5.89
CA PRO A 108 -12.01 -19.47 7.33
C PRO A 108 -13.13 -20.18 8.09
N HIS A 109 -14.26 -20.48 7.44
CA HIS A 109 -15.37 -21.23 8.02
C HIS A 109 -15.28 -22.71 7.65
N ASP A 110 -15.50 -23.59 8.63
CA ASP A 110 -15.58 -25.05 8.45
C ASP A 110 -16.99 -25.45 8.00
N THR A 111 -17.41 -24.96 6.83
CA THR A 111 -18.73 -25.25 6.24
C THR A 111 -18.64 -25.30 4.72
N ASP A 112 -19.28 -26.32 4.13
CA ASP A 112 -19.51 -26.40 2.68
C ASP A 112 -20.76 -25.62 2.23
N ASP A 113 -21.55 -25.12 3.19
CA ASP A 113 -22.73 -24.30 2.94
C ASP A 113 -22.44 -22.83 3.32
N CYS A 114 -22.10 -22.04 2.31
CA CYS A 114 -21.81 -20.62 2.44
C CYS A 114 -23.01 -19.81 2.97
N ASP A 115 -24.25 -20.30 2.82
CA ASP A 115 -25.44 -19.59 3.31
C ASP A 115 -25.51 -19.60 4.85
N MET A 116 -24.90 -20.60 5.49
CA MET A 116 -24.92 -20.77 6.94
C MET A 116 -24.01 -19.78 7.66
N SER A 117 -22.94 -19.33 7.03
CA SER A 117 -21.91 -18.46 7.63
C SER A 117 -21.95 -17.01 7.14
N LYS A 118 -22.99 -16.61 6.38
CA LYS A 118 -23.08 -15.25 5.79
C LYS A 118 -22.92 -14.13 6.81
N GLN A 119 -23.47 -14.29 8.00
CA GLN A 119 -23.45 -13.27 9.05
C GLN A 119 -22.26 -13.42 10.02
N ASP A 120 -21.55 -14.55 9.92
CA ASP A 120 -20.47 -14.88 10.83
C ASP A 120 -19.23 -14.06 10.50
N LYS A 121 -18.57 -13.57 11.55
CA LYS A 121 -17.29 -12.89 11.43
C LYS A 121 -16.18 -13.91 11.44
N ALA A 122 -15.20 -13.69 10.58
CA ALA A 122 -13.97 -14.46 10.56
C ALA A 122 -12.78 -13.57 10.19
N VAL A 123 -11.58 -14.14 10.32
CA VAL A 123 -10.33 -13.51 9.90
C VAL A 123 -10.05 -13.93 8.46
N PHE A 124 -10.04 -12.97 7.54
CA PHE A 124 -9.72 -13.15 6.13
C PHE A 124 -8.31 -12.64 5.84
N GLU A 125 -7.52 -13.45 5.12
CA GLU A 125 -6.16 -13.08 4.68
C GLU A 125 -6.22 -12.41 3.31
N ASP A 126 -5.88 -11.13 3.24
CA ASP A 126 -5.99 -10.33 2.00
C ASP A 126 -4.70 -9.54 1.72
N GLU A 127 -4.65 -8.83 0.59
CA GLU A 127 -3.52 -8.00 0.19
C GLU A 127 -3.93 -6.52 0.06
N ALA A 128 -3.13 -5.62 0.61
CA ALA A 128 -3.32 -4.17 0.44
C ALA A 128 -2.99 -3.75 -1.00
N LYS A 129 -3.99 -3.40 -1.81
CA LYS A 129 -3.81 -3.05 -3.23
C LYS A 129 -3.59 -1.57 -3.47
N GLN A 130 -4.24 -0.71 -2.70
CA GLN A 130 -4.15 0.73 -2.89
C GLN A 130 -4.29 1.47 -1.57
N ILE A 131 -3.59 2.59 -1.44
CA ILE A 131 -3.73 3.53 -0.33
C ILE A 131 -4.16 4.87 -0.93
N ILE A 132 -5.31 5.37 -0.49
CA ILE A 132 -5.89 6.64 -0.91
C ILE A 132 -5.76 7.60 0.27
N ILE A 133 -5.15 8.76 0.02
CA ILE A 133 -4.95 9.82 1.00
C ILE A 133 -5.69 11.05 0.49
N ASP A 134 -6.67 11.52 1.24
CA ASP A 134 -7.34 12.79 0.98
C ASP A 134 -7.26 13.73 2.19
N GLU A 135 -7.96 14.86 2.13
CA GLU A 135 -7.96 15.89 3.18
C GLU A 135 -8.61 15.43 4.50
N ASN A 136 -9.43 14.37 4.46
CA ASN A 136 -10.26 13.92 5.57
C ASN A 136 -9.80 12.58 6.14
N TYR A 137 -9.34 11.66 5.30
CA TYR A 137 -9.02 10.29 5.70
C TYR A 137 -7.96 9.61 4.84
N ILE A 138 -7.35 8.59 5.44
CA ILE A 138 -6.49 7.62 4.76
C ILE A 138 -7.28 6.32 4.67
N THR A 139 -7.57 5.88 3.46
CA THR A 139 -8.31 4.65 3.17
C THR A 139 -7.40 3.65 2.47
N ILE A 140 -7.47 2.40 2.90
CA ILE A 140 -6.71 1.29 2.34
C ILE A 140 -7.71 0.36 1.66
N ILE A 141 -7.46 0.09 0.38
CA ILE A 141 -8.25 -0.79 -0.48
C ILE A 141 -7.52 -2.13 -0.55
N PHE A 142 -8.27 -3.21 -0.38
CA PHE A 142 -7.78 -4.58 -0.43
C PHE A 142 -8.23 -5.27 -1.73
N GLU A 143 -7.66 -6.43 -2.03
CA GLU A 143 -8.01 -7.17 -3.26
C GLU A 143 -9.45 -7.71 -3.21
N ASN A 144 -9.89 -8.21 -2.06
CA ASN A 144 -11.16 -8.95 -1.95
C ASN A 144 -12.09 -8.38 -0.87
N CYS A 145 -11.54 -7.86 0.22
CA CYS A 145 -12.29 -7.25 1.30
C CYS A 145 -12.58 -5.77 1.04
N ASN A 146 -13.67 -5.28 1.64
CA ASN A 146 -14.03 -3.86 1.61
C ASN A 146 -12.91 -2.98 2.18
N GLY A 147 -12.72 -1.81 1.55
CA GLY A 147 -11.75 -0.83 2.02
C GLY A 147 -12.01 -0.39 3.46
N LYS A 148 -10.93 -0.16 4.20
CA LYS A 148 -10.95 0.26 5.62
C LYS A 148 -10.16 1.53 5.81
N TYR A 149 -10.45 2.26 6.87
CA TYR A 149 -9.66 3.43 7.23
C TYR A 149 -8.36 2.99 7.89
N ALA A 150 -7.30 3.80 7.77
CA ALA A 150 -6.05 3.55 8.50
C ALA A 150 -6.27 3.51 10.02
N SER A 151 -7.29 4.18 10.54
CA SER A 151 -7.69 4.17 11.96
C SER A 151 -8.37 2.87 12.42
N ASP A 152 -8.66 1.95 11.50
CA ASP A 152 -9.22 0.62 11.79
C ASP A 152 -8.13 -0.43 12.04
N PHE A 153 -6.85 -0.09 11.81
CA PHE A 153 -5.72 -0.93 12.18
C PHE A 153 -5.67 -1.18 13.70
N GLY A 154 -5.42 -2.44 14.07
CA GLY A 154 -5.45 -2.89 15.46
C GLY A 154 -6.86 -3.11 16.02
N LYS A 155 -7.92 -2.88 15.24
CA LYS A 155 -9.31 -3.15 15.62
C LYS A 155 -9.91 -4.22 14.74
N THR A 156 -9.88 -4.02 13.43
CA THR A 156 -10.45 -4.93 12.43
C THR A 156 -9.45 -5.27 11.32
N VAL A 157 -8.32 -4.58 11.23
CA VAL A 157 -7.23 -4.87 10.28
C VAL A 157 -5.92 -5.06 11.03
N PHE A 158 -5.17 -6.11 10.71
CA PHE A 158 -3.93 -6.48 11.39
C PHE A 158 -2.86 -6.93 10.40
N LEU A 159 -1.59 -6.84 10.80
CA LEU A 159 -0.45 -7.36 10.02
C LEU A 159 -0.09 -8.81 10.41
N SER A 160 -0.58 -9.29 11.56
CA SER A 160 -0.40 -10.66 12.03
C SER A 160 -1.75 -11.38 12.11
N ARG A 161 -1.75 -12.66 11.72
CA ARG A 161 -2.92 -13.52 11.83
C ARG A 161 -3.28 -13.79 13.29
N GLU A 162 -2.27 -13.99 14.13
CA GLU A 162 -2.41 -14.23 15.55
C GLU A 162 -3.11 -13.06 16.24
N GLU A 163 -2.68 -11.82 15.96
CA GLU A 163 -3.30 -10.62 16.52
C GLU A 163 -4.78 -10.47 16.10
N ALA A 164 -5.08 -10.77 14.83
CA ALA A 164 -6.45 -10.75 14.34
C ALA A 164 -7.33 -11.82 15.02
N GLN A 165 -6.77 -13.00 15.25
CA GLN A 165 -7.46 -14.11 15.90
C GLN A 165 -7.75 -13.79 17.39
N GLU A 166 -6.78 -13.21 18.10
CA GLU A 166 -7.01 -12.74 19.47
C GLU A 166 -8.08 -11.64 19.54
N ALA A 167 -8.09 -10.74 18.55
CA ALA A 167 -9.04 -9.63 18.52
C ALA A 167 -10.48 -10.09 18.24
N ILE A 168 -10.68 -11.07 17.35
CA ILE A 168 -12.02 -11.61 17.09
C ILE A 168 -12.54 -12.41 18.29
N GLU A 169 -11.67 -13.15 19.00
CA GLU A 169 -12.04 -13.90 20.21
C GLU A 169 -12.45 -12.96 21.35
N LYS A 170 -11.67 -11.90 21.60
CA LYS A 170 -12.02 -10.87 22.60
C LYS A 170 -13.31 -10.11 22.28
N ALA A 171 -13.67 -10.01 21.01
CA ALA A 171 -14.92 -9.36 20.60
C ALA A 171 -16.15 -10.27 20.73
N GLY A 172 -15.96 -11.58 20.93
CA GLY A 172 -17.00 -12.57 21.13
C GLY A 172 -17.29 -12.91 22.60
N GLU A 173 -16.46 -12.44 23.55
CA GLU A 173 -16.69 -12.50 25.01
C GLU A 173 -17.62 -11.38 25.49
#